data_AF-A0A516NTJ9-F1
#
_entry.id   AF-A0A516NTJ9-F1
#
_cell.length_a   1.000
_cell.length_b   1.000
_cell.length_c   1.000
_cell.angle_alpha   90.00
_cell.angle_beta   90.00
_cell.angle_gamma   90.00
#
_symmetry.space_group_name_H-M   'P 1'
#
loop_
_entity.id
_entity.type
_entity.pdbx_description
1 polymer ?
#
loop_
_entity_poly.entity_id
_entity_poly.type
_entity_poly.pdbx_seq_one_letter_code
_entity_poly.pdbx_strand_id
1 'polypeptide(L)'
;MGMAFAPVGFGVGVVVATSILNEVADRSVATDIAGNWMVVMVFGAVLFLPGIVFALFGASMLWSRTGTVTAILGLVLLSLPPLLFAAAGIEEAVGPQRDPYSPSWTARLSLSAALVYALPFVALVHGNAFATWTVWAGRAARR
;
A
#
# COMPACT_ATOMS: atom_id res chain seq x y z
N MET A 1 12.36 -2.69 15.60
CA MET A 1 12.35 -3.91 14.75
C MET A 1 10.99 -4.22 14.09
N GLY A 2 9.88 -3.53 14.42
CA GLY A 2 8.56 -3.85 13.85
C GLY A 2 8.26 -3.38 12.40
N MET A 3 8.98 -2.38 11.85
CA MET A 3 8.64 -1.80 10.53
C MET A 3 9.19 -2.56 9.31
N ALA A 4 10.23 -3.39 9.49
CA ALA A 4 10.79 -4.20 8.40
C ALA A 4 9.82 -5.32 7.93
N PHE A 5 8.80 -5.61 8.74
CA PHE A 5 7.77 -6.59 8.44
C PHE A 5 6.54 -6.00 7.79
N ALA A 6 6.44 -4.68 7.54
CA ALA A 6 5.27 -4.10 6.88
C ALA A 6 4.97 -4.73 5.50
N PRO A 7 5.97 -5.04 4.64
CA PRO A 7 5.72 -5.75 3.38
C PRO A 7 5.27 -7.20 3.60
N VAL A 8 5.81 -7.86 4.62
CA VAL A 8 5.45 -9.25 4.98
C VAL A 8 4.05 -9.31 5.59
N GLY A 9 3.71 -8.37 6.46
CA GLY A 9 2.39 -8.22 7.06
C GLY A 9 1.34 -7.78 6.04
N PHE A 10 1.71 -6.98 5.04
CA PHE A 10 0.87 -6.70 3.88
C PHE A 10 0.64 -7.98 3.06
N GLY A 11 1.68 -8.78 2.80
CA GLY A 11 1.57 -10.07 2.14
C GLY A 11 0.65 -11.05 2.89
N VAL A 12 0.85 -11.22 4.20
CA VAL A 12 0.00 -12.06 5.06
C VAL A 12 -1.44 -11.51 5.10
N GLY A 13 -1.60 -10.19 5.22
CA GLY A 13 -2.91 -9.53 5.20
C GLY A 13 -3.65 -9.75 3.88
N VAL A 14 -2.93 -9.74 2.76
CA VAL A 14 -3.50 -10.04 1.44
C VAL A 14 -3.91 -11.51 1.33
N VAL A 15 -3.13 -12.46 1.86
CA VAL A 15 -3.49 -13.89 1.90
C VAL A 15 -4.72 -14.15 2.77
N VAL A 16 -4.80 -13.51 3.94
CA VAL A 16 -5.96 -13.63 4.83
C VAL A 16 -7.19 -12.96 4.22
N ALA A 17 -7.04 -11.77 3.64
CA ALA A 17 -8.13 -11.07 2.97
C ALA A 17 -8.65 -11.84 1.75
N THR A 18 -7.77 -12.42 0.93
CA THR A 18 -8.17 -13.30 -0.18
C THR A 18 -8.90 -14.53 0.31
N SER A 19 -8.46 -15.16 1.41
CA SER A 19 -9.12 -16.33 1.99
C SER A 19 -10.54 -16.02 2.47
N ILE A 20 -10.72 -14.89 3.17
CA ILE A 20 -12.04 -14.43 3.64
C ILE A 20 -12.94 -14.02 2.48
N LEU A 21 -12.39 -13.32 1.48
CA LEU A 21 -13.15 -12.96 0.27
C LEU A 21 -13.58 -14.20 -0.52
N ASN A 22 -12.80 -15.28 -0.50
CA ASN A 22 -13.15 -16.55 -1.15
C ASN A 22 -14.32 -17.28 -0.46
N GLU A 23 -14.56 -17.01 0.83
CA GLU A 23 -15.70 -17.55 1.57
C GLU A 23 -16.96 -16.68 1.49
N VAL A 24 -16.81 -15.36 1.32
CA VAL A 24 -17.92 -14.38 1.45
C VAL A 24 -18.36 -13.77 0.13
N ALA A 25 -17.51 -13.72 -0.89
CA ALA A 25 -17.83 -13.18 -2.21
C ALA A 25 -18.00 -14.29 -3.25
N ASP A 26 -18.78 -14.02 -4.31
CA ASP A 26 -18.76 -14.84 -5.52
C ASP A 26 -17.30 -15.08 -5.94
N ARG A 27 -16.92 -16.36 -6.07
CA ARG A 27 -15.53 -16.81 -6.28
C ARG A 27 -14.80 -16.06 -7.40
N SER A 28 -15.53 -15.57 -8.40
CA SER A 28 -14.98 -14.77 -9.49
C SER A 28 -14.44 -13.42 -9.01
N VAL A 29 -15.17 -12.70 -8.17
CA VAL A 29 -14.81 -11.35 -7.70
C VAL A 29 -13.58 -11.40 -6.79
N ALA A 30 -13.50 -12.38 -5.89
CA ALA A 30 -12.34 -12.55 -5.02
C ALA A 30 -11.06 -12.85 -5.83
N THR A 31 -11.19 -13.66 -6.88
CA THR A 31 -10.09 -14.00 -7.79
C THR A 31 -9.62 -12.78 -8.58
N ASP A 32 -10.55 -11.94 -9.04
CA ASP A 32 -10.23 -10.70 -9.77
C ASP A 32 -9.48 -9.69 -8.88
N ILE A 33 -9.91 -9.53 -7.63
CA ILE A 33 -9.22 -8.69 -6.63
C ILE A 33 -7.82 -9.24 -6.36
N ALA A 34 -7.70 -10.56 -6.15
CA ALA A 34 -6.41 -11.21 -5.91
C ALA A 34 -5.45 -11.02 -7.09
N GLY A 35 -5.94 -11.17 -8.32
CA GLY A 35 -5.16 -10.96 -9.54
C GLY A 35 -4.62 -9.53 -9.63
N ASN A 36 -5.46 -8.53 -9.32
CA ASN A 36 -5.03 -7.14 -9.25
C ASN A 36 -3.94 -6.92 -8.18
N TRP A 37 -4.09 -7.49 -6.98
CA TRP A 37 -3.04 -7.41 -5.96
C TRP A 37 -1.74 -8.08 -6.39
N MET A 38 -1.79 -9.24 -7.06
CA MET A 38 -0.58 -9.91 -7.56
C MET A 38 0.16 -9.05 -8.58
N VAL A 39 -0.54 -8.41 -9.51
CA VAL A 39 0.07 -7.49 -10.47
C VAL A 39 0.77 -6.34 -9.74
N VAL A 40 0.11 -5.74 -8.74
CA VAL A 40 0.71 -4.68 -7.92
C VAL A 40 1.92 -5.17 -7.13
N MET A 41 1.89 -6.38 -6.57
CA MET A 41 3.04 -6.92 -5.84
C MET A 41 4.23 -7.20 -6.76
N VAL A 42 3.99 -7.74 -7.95
CA VAL A 42 5.06 -8.09 -8.91
C VAL A 42 5.69 -6.85 -9.52
N PHE A 43 4.89 -5.90 -9.98
CA PHE A 43 5.38 -4.74 -10.71
C PHE A 43 5.54 -3.49 -9.84
N GLY A 44 4.70 -3.33 -8.82
CA GLY A 44 4.66 -2.15 -7.96
C GLY A 44 5.68 -2.14 -6.82
N ALA A 45 6.22 -3.30 -6.42
CA ALA A 45 7.18 -3.39 -5.32
C ALA A 45 8.42 -2.50 -5.50
N VAL A 46 8.89 -2.31 -6.74
CA VAL A 46 10.03 -1.46 -7.06
C VAL A 46 9.80 0.00 -6.65
N LEU A 47 8.56 0.49 -6.71
CA LEU A 47 8.21 1.86 -6.35
C LEU A 47 8.40 2.15 -4.86
N PHE A 48 8.42 1.11 -4.01
CA PHE A 48 8.63 1.27 -2.58
C PHE A 48 10.11 1.41 -2.22
N LEU A 49 11.04 0.95 -3.07
CA LEU A 49 12.47 0.86 -2.73
C LEU A 49 13.06 2.20 -2.25
N PRO A 50 12.84 3.35 -2.94
CA PRO A 50 13.38 4.62 -2.46
C PRO A 50 12.87 4.97 -1.07
N GLY A 51 11.56 4.81 -0.84
CA GLY A 51 10.92 5.07 0.44
C GLY A 51 11.47 4.17 1.56
N ILE A 52 11.68 2.88 1.29
CA ILE A 52 12.29 1.93 2.23
C ILE A 52 13.70 2.39 2.60
N VAL A 53 14.53 2.74 1.61
CA VAL A 53 15.91 3.17 1.86
C VAL A 53 15.95 4.43 2.73
N PHE A 54 15.17 5.46 2.39
CA PHE A 54 15.11 6.69 3.19
C PHE A 54 14.57 6.44 4.59
N ALA A 55 13.52 5.63 4.73
CA ALA A 55 12.92 5.32 6.03
C ALA A 55 13.91 4.57 6.93
N LEU A 56 14.60 3.55 6.41
CA LEU A 56 15.58 2.76 7.17
C LEU A 56 16.83 3.59 7.51
N PHE A 57 17.35 4.34 6.54
CA PHE A 57 18.50 5.20 6.77
C PHE A 57 18.19 6.28 7.81
N GLY A 58 17.05 6.97 7.68
CA GLY A 58 16.60 7.95 8.67
C GLY A 58 16.34 7.32 10.05
N ALA A 59 15.71 6.14 10.08
CA ALA A 59 15.47 5.39 11.32
C ALA A 59 16.77 5.04 12.06
N SER A 60 17.84 4.74 11.32
CA SER A 60 19.16 4.46 11.89
C SER A 60 19.82 5.66 12.57
N MET A 61 19.33 6.88 12.36
CA MET A 61 19.90 8.13 12.89
C MET A 61 18.89 8.99 13.65
N LEU A 62 17.85 8.40 14.24
CA LEU A 62 16.73 9.11 14.88
C LEU A 62 17.12 10.02 16.07
N TRP A 63 18.32 9.88 16.61
CA TRP A 63 18.87 10.83 17.59
C TRP A 63 19.18 12.21 17.00
N SER A 64 19.30 12.31 15.68
CA SER A 64 19.65 13.53 14.96
C SER A 64 18.45 14.15 14.24
N ARG A 65 18.50 15.47 13.99
CA ARG A 65 17.47 16.15 13.17
C ARG A 65 17.43 15.64 11.74
N THR A 66 18.59 15.42 11.15
CA THR A 66 18.70 14.88 9.81
C THR A 66 18.01 13.51 9.73
N GLY A 67 18.30 12.60 10.67
CA GLY A 67 17.66 11.29 10.72
C GLY A 67 16.13 11.35 10.86
N THR A 68 15.60 12.24 11.71
CA THR A 68 14.14 12.45 11.81
C THR A 68 13.55 12.88 10.46
N VAL A 69 14.13 13.90 9.82
CA VAL A 69 13.62 14.43 8.54
C VAL A 69 13.71 13.38 7.45
N THR A 70 14.82 12.65 7.38
CA THR A 70 15.01 11.59 6.39
C THR A 70 14.05 10.42 6.60
N ALA A 71 13.76 10.05 7.85
CA ALA A 71 12.77 9.01 8.16
C ALA A 71 11.37 9.43 7.73
N ILE A 72 10.97 10.68 8.03
CA ILE A 72 9.67 11.24 7.61
C ILE A 72 9.58 11.28 6.09
N LEU A 73 10.62 11.73 5.40
CA LEU A 73 10.66 11.74 3.93
C LEU A 73 10.47 10.33 3.36
N GLY A 74 11.14 9.32 3.94
CA GLY A 74 10.94 7.93 3.55
C GLY A 74 9.51 7.45 3.76
N LEU A 75 8.89 7.76 4.90
CA LEU A 75 7.50 7.39 5.19
C LEU A 75 6.50 8.08 4.25
N VAL A 76 6.75 9.34 3.87
CA VAL A 76 5.96 10.05 2.85
C VAL A 76 6.09 9.35 1.50
N LEU A 77 7.32 9.04 1.07
CA LEU A 77 7.56 8.32 -0.18
C LEU A 77 6.91 6.94 -0.19
N LEU A 78 6.93 6.21 0.94
CA LEU A 78 6.25 4.92 1.10
C LEU A 78 4.72 5.02 1.01
N SER A 79 4.15 6.20 1.18
CA SER A 79 2.70 6.42 1.11
C SER A 79 2.22 6.74 -0.30
N LEU A 80 3.10 7.17 -1.20
CA LEU A 80 2.71 7.56 -2.57
C LEU A 80 2.26 6.37 -3.43
N PRO A 81 2.99 5.24 -3.52
CA PRO A 81 2.55 4.11 -4.35
C PRO A 81 1.20 3.52 -3.93
N PRO A 82 0.94 3.26 -2.63
CA PRO A 82 -0.38 2.79 -2.18
C PRO A 82 -1.53 3.74 -2.55
N LEU A 83 -1.33 5.06 -2.39
CA LEU A 83 -2.33 6.05 -2.80
C LEU A 83 -2.57 5.98 -4.31
N LEU A 84 -1.52 5.86 -5.10
CA LEU A 84 -1.61 5.76 -6.55
C LEU A 84 -2.33 4.47 -6.99
N PHE A 85 -2.04 3.33 -6.35
CA PHE A 85 -2.73 2.07 -6.64
C PHE A 85 -4.20 2.08 -6.23
N ALA A 86 -4.52 2.64 -5.07
CA ALA A 86 -5.91 2.79 -4.61
C ALA A 86 -6.70 3.72 -5.54
N ALA A 87 -6.12 4.87 -5.91
CA ALA A 87 -6.74 5.82 -6.82
C ALA A 87 -6.97 5.21 -8.21
N ALA A 88 -5.95 4.55 -8.78
CA ALA A 88 -6.06 3.90 -10.09
C ALA A 88 -7.15 2.82 -10.12
N GLY A 89 -7.25 1.98 -9.08
CA GLY A 89 -8.29 0.96 -9.00
C GLY A 89 -9.71 1.54 -8.91
N ILE A 90 -9.88 2.65 -8.18
CA ILE A 90 -11.17 3.34 -8.09
C ILE A 90 -11.51 4.05 -9.41
N GLU A 91 -10.54 4.72 -10.03
CA GLU A 91 -10.71 5.40 -11.31
C GLU A 91 -11.14 4.43 -12.41
N GLU A 92 -10.51 3.25 -12.49
CA GLU A 92 -10.87 2.21 -13.46
C GLU A 92 -12.30 1.67 -13.24
N ALA A 93 -12.76 1.62 -11.99
CA ALA A 93 -14.11 1.17 -11.64
C ALA A 93 -15.20 2.21 -11.95
N VAL A 94 -14.91 3.50 -11.82
CA VAL A 94 -15.86 4.60 -12.08
C VAL A 94 -15.81 5.11 -13.52
N GLY A 95 -14.69 4.89 -14.20
CA GLY A 95 -14.45 5.35 -15.57
C GLY A 95 -15.32 4.68 -16.63
N PRO A 96 -15.17 5.10 -17.91
CA PRO A 96 -15.85 4.48 -19.04
C PRO A 96 -15.57 2.98 -19.12
N GLN A 97 -16.53 2.24 -19.68
CA GLN A 97 -16.37 0.81 -19.87
C GLN A 97 -15.23 0.52 -20.84
N ARG A 98 -14.24 -0.27 -20.39
CA ARG A 98 -13.11 -0.67 -21.22
C ARG A 98 -13.63 -1.50 -22.40
N ASP A 99 -13.06 -1.27 -23.58
CA ASP A 99 -13.33 -2.08 -24.77
C ASP A 99 -12.99 -3.55 -24.51
N PRO A 100 -13.95 -4.49 -24.65
CA PRO A 100 -13.73 -5.92 -24.44
C PRO A 100 -12.61 -6.53 -25.29
N TYR A 101 -12.29 -5.92 -26.43
CA TYR A 101 -11.24 -6.40 -27.35
C TYR A 101 -9.87 -5.78 -27.08
N SER A 102 -9.77 -4.85 -26.14
CA SER A 102 -8.49 -4.28 -25.74
C SER A 102 -7.74 -5.22 -24.78
N PRO A 103 -6.47 -5.57 -25.07
CA PRO A 103 -5.70 -6.43 -24.19
C PRO A 103 -5.47 -5.73 -22.85
N SER A 104 -5.77 -6.42 -21.76
CA SER A 104 -5.57 -5.93 -20.39
C SER A 104 -4.91 -6.99 -19.53
N TRP A 105 -4.10 -6.52 -18.57
CA TRP A 105 -3.31 -7.36 -17.67
C TRP A 105 -4.06 -7.65 -16.36
N THR A 106 -5.13 -6.89 -16.09
CA THR A 106 -5.94 -6.95 -14.88
C THR A 106 -7.43 -7.03 -15.24
N ALA A 107 -8.18 -7.77 -14.41
CA ALA A 107 -9.63 -7.76 -14.48
C ALA A 107 -10.17 -6.39 -14.06
N ARG A 108 -11.16 -5.89 -14.79
CA ARG A 108 -11.85 -4.66 -14.41
C ARG A 108 -12.74 -4.93 -13.20
N LEU A 109 -12.48 -4.23 -12.11
CA LEU A 109 -13.23 -4.38 -10.86
C LEU A 109 -14.53 -3.57 -10.88
N SER A 110 -15.57 -4.09 -10.24
CA SER A 110 -16.73 -3.28 -9.85
C SER A 110 -16.33 -2.25 -8.79
N LEU A 111 -17.15 -1.22 -8.57
CA LEU A 111 -16.86 -0.20 -7.55
C LEU A 111 -16.69 -0.82 -6.15
N SER A 112 -17.55 -1.77 -5.77
CA SER A 112 -17.44 -2.45 -4.47
C SER A 112 -16.15 -3.28 -4.37
N ALA A 113 -15.79 -4.01 -5.43
CA ALA A 113 -14.54 -4.78 -5.48
C ALA A 113 -13.31 -3.87 -5.46
N ALA A 114 -13.35 -2.72 -6.14
CA ALA A 114 -12.28 -1.72 -6.12
C ALA A 114 -12.08 -1.10 -4.73
N LEU A 115 -13.17 -0.85 -3.99
CA LEU A 115 -13.09 -0.39 -2.59
C LEU A 115 -12.41 -1.43 -1.70
N VAL A 116 -12.77 -2.71 -1.83
CA VAL A 116 -12.11 -3.81 -1.10
C VAL A 116 -10.64 -3.93 -1.49
N TYR A 117 -10.34 -3.87 -2.78
CA TYR A 117 -8.97 -3.84 -3.31
C TYR A 117 -8.14 -2.69 -2.73
N ALA A 118 -8.76 -1.52 -2.51
CA ALA A 118 -8.11 -0.33 -1.98
C ALA A 118 -7.76 -0.41 -0.47
N LEU A 119 -8.49 -1.22 0.31
CA LEU A 119 -8.34 -1.32 1.76
C LEU A 119 -6.91 -1.53 2.25
N PRO A 120 -6.14 -2.53 1.77
CA PRO A 120 -4.80 -2.77 2.29
C PRO A 120 -3.84 -1.59 1.98
N PHE A 121 -4.06 -0.87 0.89
CA PHE A 121 -3.28 0.33 0.56
C PHE A 121 -3.61 1.50 1.49
N VAL A 122 -4.90 1.74 1.75
CA VAL A 122 -5.36 2.76 2.70
C VAL A 122 -4.80 2.46 4.10
N ALA A 123 -4.83 1.20 4.53
CA ALA A 123 -4.24 0.77 5.80
C ALA A 123 -2.74 1.07 5.87
N LEU A 124 -2.00 0.84 4.78
CA LEU A 124 -0.57 1.11 4.71
C LEU A 124 -0.26 2.61 4.82
N VAL A 125 -1.05 3.47 4.15
CA VAL A 125 -0.93 4.93 4.26
C VAL A 125 -1.20 5.40 5.68
N HIS A 126 -2.24 4.88 6.33
CA HIS A 126 -2.54 5.19 7.73
C HIS A 126 -1.40 4.76 8.65
N GLY A 127 -0.82 3.57 8.42
CA GLY A 127 0.35 3.09 9.17
C GLY A 127 1.55 4.04 9.04
N ASN A 128 1.84 4.52 7.82
CA ASN A 128 2.92 5.47 7.58
C ASN A 128 2.65 6.84 8.21
N ALA A 129 1.40 7.31 8.20
CA ALA A 129 1.00 8.56 8.85
C ALA A 129 1.17 8.46 10.37
N PHE A 130 0.76 7.34 10.98
CA PHE A 130 0.97 7.07 12.40
C PHE A 130 2.47 7.00 12.74
N ALA A 131 3.27 6.29 11.94
CA ALA A 131 4.72 6.25 12.11
C ALA A 131 5.36 7.64 12.03
N THR A 132 4.90 8.48 11.09
CA THR A 132 5.35 9.87 10.95
C THR A 132 5.04 10.68 12.21
N TRP A 133 3.82 10.56 12.73
CA TRP A 133 3.41 11.23 13.96
C TRP A 133 4.27 10.79 15.16
N THR A 134 4.50 9.49 15.34
CA THR A 134 5.33 8.98 16.45
C THR A 134 6.79 9.46 16.37
N VAL A 135 7.37 9.47 15.17
CA VAL A 135 8.74 9.99 14.93
C VAL A 135 8.82 11.49 15.24
N TRP A 136 7.80 12.25 14.85
CA TRP A 136 7.71 13.68 15.14
C TRP A 136 7.51 13.97 16.63
N ALA A 137 6.55 13.31 17.29
CA ALA A 137 6.26 13.49 18.70
C ALA A 137 7.44 13.06 19.59
N GLY A 138 8.08 11.93 19.27
CA GLY A 138 9.27 11.45 19.98
C GLY A 138 10.49 12.36 19.86
N ARG A 139 10.54 13.22 18.83
CA ARG A 139 11.54 14.30 18.72
C ARG A 139 11.17 15.50 19.58
N ALA A 140 9.89 15.90 19.58
CA ALA A 140 9.41 17.03 20.37
C ALA A 140 9.65 16.81 21.88
N ALA A 141 9.52 15.58 22.37
CA ALA A 141 9.80 15.22 23.76
C ALA A 141 11.30 15.21 24.14
N ARG A 142 12.23 15.26 23.18
CA ARG A 142 13.70 15.29 23.43
C ARG A 142 14.29 16.71 23.39
N ARG A 143 13.46 17.72 23.18
CA ARG A 143 13.82 19.14 23.25
C ARG A 143 13.35 19.71 24.57
#